data_AF-K9WT28-F1
#
_entry.id   AF-K9WT28-F1
#
_cell.length_a   1.000
_cell.length_b   1.000
_cell.length_c   1.000
_cell.angle_alpha   90.00
_cell.angle_beta   90.00
_cell.angle_gamma   90.00
#
_symmetry.space_group_name_H-M   'P 1'
#
loop_
_entity.id
_entity.type
_entity.pdbx_description
1 polymer ?
#
loop_
_entity_poly.entity_id
_entity_poly.type
_entity_poly.pdbx_seq_one_letter_code
_entity_poly.pdbx_strand_id
1 'polypeptide(L)'
;MTKFTELLRFRYGDNAVNIIEDIDNKDSLTTLLSHRSIRAYLSQSLPAGTLETLVAAAQSASTSSNLQTWSVVAVEDENRKEELAKLAGNQAHIRQAPLFLVWLADLARLTYIAENSGLPHEGLDFLEMFLMATIDATLAAQNAVVAAELLGLGTVYIGGIRNQPEKVAQVLNLPPHVVGVFGLCVGYPDPAVNAAIKPRLPQSAVLHRETYQLATQDEAIAQYNEVMKAFYAAQNMNIPGDWSEHSAKRIAFAESLSGRDRLSEALKNLGFKLR
;
A
#
# COMPACT_ATOMS: atom_id res chain seq x y z
N MET A 1 24.80 -8.54 -0.40
CA MET A 1 23.38 -8.94 -0.36
C MET A 1 23.15 -9.72 0.93
N THR A 2 22.17 -9.32 1.75
CA THR A 2 21.83 -9.99 3.01
C THR A 2 21.39 -11.43 2.73
N LYS A 3 21.80 -12.40 3.56
CA LYS A 3 21.41 -13.81 3.35
C LYS A 3 19.91 -13.96 3.61
N PHE A 4 19.24 -14.80 2.84
CA PHE A 4 17.79 -15.08 2.97
C PHE A 4 17.35 -15.42 4.40
N THR A 5 18.15 -16.24 5.10
CA THR A 5 17.91 -16.62 6.50
C THR A 5 18.00 -15.44 7.47
N GLU A 6 18.89 -14.49 7.20
CA GLU A 6 19.03 -13.27 8.00
C GLU A 6 17.85 -12.32 7.78
N LEU A 7 17.31 -12.23 6.57
CA LEU A 7 16.07 -11.48 6.30
C LEU A 7 14.88 -12.05 7.06
N LEU A 8 14.76 -13.37 7.14
CA LEU A 8 13.72 -14.01 7.96
C LEU A 8 13.89 -13.67 9.44
N ARG A 9 15.13 -13.64 9.93
CA ARG A 9 15.43 -13.20 11.30
C ARG A 9 15.02 -11.74 11.55
N PHE A 10 15.27 -10.83 10.60
CA PHE A 10 14.78 -9.45 10.71
C PHE A 10 13.25 -9.35 10.71
N ARG A 11 12.55 -10.27 10.03
CA ARG A 11 11.08 -10.28 9.99
C ARG A 11 10.47 -10.88 11.25
N TYR A 12 10.99 -11.99 11.75
CA TYR A 12 10.31 -12.80 12.75
C TYR A 12 11.09 -12.98 14.06
N GLY A 13 12.25 -12.33 14.20
CA GLY A 13 13.16 -12.54 15.33
C GLY A 13 13.84 -13.91 15.26
N ASP A 14 14.12 -14.50 16.42
CA ASP A 14 14.77 -15.82 16.51
C ASP A 14 13.81 -17.00 16.26
N ASN A 15 12.57 -16.71 15.85
CA ASN A 15 11.60 -17.74 15.51
C ASN A 15 11.97 -18.49 14.23
N ALA A 16 11.95 -19.82 14.32
CA ALA A 16 12.09 -20.66 13.16
C ALA A 16 10.88 -20.49 12.22
N VAL A 17 11.17 -20.18 10.96
CA VAL A 17 10.20 -20.30 9.86
C VAL A 17 10.61 -21.50 9.04
N ASN A 18 9.68 -22.43 8.82
CA ASN A 18 9.92 -23.57 7.94
C ASN A 18 10.03 -23.07 6.50
N ILE A 19 11.19 -23.28 5.88
CA ILE A 19 11.49 -22.88 4.50
C ILE A 19 11.85 -24.09 3.67
N ILE A 20 11.65 -23.98 2.36
CA ILE A 20 12.11 -24.96 1.39
C ILE A 20 13.64 -24.83 1.30
N GLU A 21 14.36 -25.95 1.46
CA GLU A 21 15.83 -25.95 1.60
C GLU A 21 16.57 -25.57 0.29
N ASP A 22 15.95 -25.76 -0.88
CA ASP A 22 16.54 -25.54 -2.22
C ASP A 22 15.65 -24.69 -3.16
N ILE A 23 15.33 -23.45 -2.77
CA ILE A 23 14.63 -22.53 -3.69
C ILE A 23 15.61 -21.92 -4.71
N ASP A 24 15.43 -22.32 -5.97
CA ASP A 24 16.19 -21.88 -7.14
C ASP A 24 15.64 -20.57 -7.74
N ASN A 25 15.49 -19.51 -6.92
CA ASN A 25 15.27 -18.12 -7.36
C ASN A 25 15.29 -17.15 -6.16
N LYS A 26 16.46 -17.03 -5.51
CA LYS A 26 16.57 -16.24 -4.28
C LYS A 26 16.36 -14.74 -4.52
N ASP A 27 16.54 -14.22 -5.72
CA ASP A 27 16.60 -12.76 -5.94
C ASP A 27 15.24 -12.06 -5.74
N SER A 28 14.15 -12.60 -6.31
CA SER A 28 12.81 -12.02 -6.14
C SER A 28 12.29 -12.19 -4.70
N LEU A 29 12.51 -13.36 -4.08
CA LEU A 29 12.11 -13.59 -2.70
C LEU A 29 12.94 -12.78 -1.72
N THR A 30 14.25 -12.62 -1.97
CA THR A 30 15.13 -11.74 -1.19
C THR A 30 14.64 -10.30 -1.29
N THR A 31 14.22 -9.84 -2.49
CA THR A 31 13.65 -8.50 -2.67
C THR A 31 12.39 -8.32 -1.84
N LEU A 32 11.42 -9.23 -1.96
CA LEU A 32 10.19 -9.22 -1.16
C LEU A 32 10.46 -9.19 0.35
N LEU A 33 11.36 -10.04 0.84
CA LEU A 33 11.71 -10.09 2.26
C LEU A 33 12.51 -8.88 2.73
N SER A 34 13.28 -8.24 1.84
CA SER A 34 14.05 -7.02 2.10
C SER A 34 13.21 -5.74 2.08
N HIS A 35 11.93 -5.83 1.71
CA HIS A 35 11.04 -4.67 1.62
C HIS A 35 11.05 -3.81 2.89
N ARG A 36 11.25 -2.52 2.71
CA ARG A 36 11.10 -1.52 3.76
C ARG A 36 10.64 -0.21 3.12
N SER A 37 9.69 0.45 3.77
CA SER A 37 9.16 1.69 3.22
C SER A 37 10.19 2.81 3.34
N ILE A 38 10.53 3.42 2.21
CA ILE A 38 11.48 4.53 2.11
C ILE A 38 10.71 5.85 2.22
N ARG A 39 11.18 6.77 3.05
CA ARG A 39 10.51 8.07 3.31
C ARG A 39 11.47 9.27 3.19
N ALA A 40 12.65 9.04 2.64
CA ALA A 40 13.65 10.05 2.33
C ALA A 40 14.25 9.70 0.97
N TYR A 41 14.26 10.67 0.07
CA TYR A 41 14.57 10.46 -1.33
C TYR A 41 15.62 11.47 -1.80
N LEU A 42 16.50 11.03 -2.69
CA LEU A 42 17.37 11.93 -3.45
C LEU A 42 16.54 12.70 -4.47
N SER A 43 17.00 13.91 -4.85
CA SER A 43 16.37 14.73 -5.89
C SER A 43 16.63 14.23 -7.32
N GLN A 44 17.27 13.07 -7.46
CA GLN A 44 17.62 12.48 -8.74
C GLN A 44 16.36 12.04 -9.50
N SER A 45 16.22 12.49 -10.74
CA SER A 45 15.16 12.05 -11.65
C SER A 45 15.26 10.55 -11.94
N LEU A 46 14.11 9.92 -12.17
CA LEU A 46 14.06 8.52 -12.60
C LEU A 46 14.53 8.41 -14.06
N PRO A 47 15.21 7.33 -14.44
CA PRO A 47 15.52 7.05 -15.85
C PRO A 47 14.25 7.03 -16.71
N ALA A 48 14.35 7.48 -17.97
CA ALA A 48 13.27 7.37 -18.93
C ALA A 48 12.83 5.90 -19.09
N GLY A 49 11.53 5.65 -19.24
CA GLY A 49 10.97 4.29 -19.30
C GLY A 49 10.69 3.66 -17.93
N THR A 50 11.09 4.30 -16.81
CA THR A 50 10.84 3.75 -15.47
C THR A 50 9.34 3.62 -15.20
N LEU A 51 8.56 4.70 -15.42
CA LEU A 51 7.12 4.69 -15.18
C LEU A 51 6.42 3.60 -16.00
N GLU A 52 6.75 3.51 -17.29
CA GLU A 52 6.20 2.54 -18.24
C GLU A 52 6.54 1.11 -17.81
N THR A 53 7.77 0.88 -17.34
CA THR A 53 8.19 -0.42 -16.81
C THR A 53 7.39 -0.81 -15.57
N LEU A 54 7.19 0.13 -14.64
CA LEU A 54 6.38 -0.12 -13.43
C LEU A 54 4.91 -0.40 -13.78
N VAL A 55 4.35 0.31 -14.75
CA VAL A 55 2.98 0.10 -15.22
C VAL A 55 2.85 -1.25 -15.93
N ALA A 56 3.82 -1.65 -16.76
CA ALA A 56 3.81 -2.96 -17.40
C ALA A 56 3.83 -4.12 -16.38
N ALA A 57 4.64 -3.99 -15.32
CA ALA A 57 4.64 -4.95 -14.20
C ALA A 57 3.30 -4.95 -13.47
N ALA A 58 2.72 -3.78 -13.23
CA ALA A 58 1.41 -3.63 -12.60
C ALA A 58 0.28 -4.30 -13.40
N GLN A 59 0.24 -4.05 -14.71
CA GLN A 59 -0.72 -4.66 -15.65
C GLN A 59 -0.58 -6.18 -15.78
N SER A 60 0.56 -6.73 -15.37
CA SER A 60 0.78 -8.18 -15.34
C SER A 60 0.19 -8.87 -14.10
N ALA A 61 -0.43 -8.12 -13.17
CA ALA A 61 -1.14 -8.70 -12.04
C ALA A 61 -2.42 -9.43 -12.47
N SER A 62 -2.84 -10.44 -11.69
CA SER A 62 -4.16 -11.05 -11.87
C SER A 62 -5.27 -10.01 -11.66
N THR A 63 -6.35 -10.11 -12.45
CA THR A 63 -7.51 -9.23 -12.33
C THR A 63 -8.80 -10.05 -12.36
N SER A 64 -9.78 -9.67 -11.56
CA SER A 64 -11.04 -10.42 -11.49
C SER A 64 -11.78 -10.36 -12.82
N SER A 65 -12.13 -11.53 -13.37
CA SER A 65 -12.84 -11.66 -14.66
C SER A 65 -12.21 -10.88 -15.83
N ASN A 66 -10.92 -10.58 -15.76
CA ASN A 66 -10.20 -9.72 -16.71
C ASN A 66 -10.80 -8.30 -16.90
N LEU A 67 -11.58 -7.80 -15.93
CA LEU A 67 -12.27 -6.51 -16.02
C LEU A 67 -11.33 -5.32 -15.85
N GLN A 68 -10.16 -5.53 -15.22
CA GLN A 68 -9.10 -4.54 -15.05
C GLN A 68 -9.63 -3.24 -14.39
N THR A 69 -10.33 -3.37 -13.26
CA THR A 69 -11.10 -2.30 -12.59
C THR A 69 -10.26 -1.28 -11.82
N TRP A 70 -9.11 -0.93 -12.37
CA TRP A 70 -8.14 -0.03 -11.77
C TRP A 70 -7.53 0.91 -12.79
N SER A 71 -7.02 2.04 -12.30
CA SER A 71 -6.21 3.01 -13.03
C SER A 71 -5.10 3.53 -12.13
N VAL A 72 -4.12 4.22 -12.71
CA VAL A 72 -3.07 4.91 -11.95
C VAL A 72 -2.80 6.27 -12.56
N VAL A 73 -2.66 7.30 -11.71
CA VAL A 73 -2.26 8.64 -12.13
C VAL A 73 -0.84 8.89 -11.66
N ALA A 74 0.06 9.18 -12.60
CA ALA A 74 1.41 9.66 -12.29
C ALA A 74 1.39 11.17 -12.05
N VAL A 75 1.92 11.60 -10.90
CA VAL A 75 2.01 13.00 -10.49
C VAL A 75 3.48 13.36 -10.31
N GLU A 76 4.00 14.10 -11.29
CA GLU A 76 5.37 14.62 -11.30
C GLU A 76 5.40 16.15 -11.11
N ASP A 77 4.29 16.84 -11.42
CA ASP A 77 4.14 18.29 -11.21
C ASP A 77 4.27 18.65 -9.72
N GLU A 78 5.21 19.54 -9.41
CA GLU A 78 5.56 19.92 -8.04
C GLU A 78 4.40 20.59 -7.31
N ASN A 79 3.60 21.42 -8.00
CA ASN A 79 2.43 22.07 -7.39
C ASN A 79 1.35 21.06 -7.03
N ARG A 80 1.08 20.09 -7.92
CA ARG A 80 0.12 19.02 -7.65
C ARG A 80 0.62 18.07 -6.55
N LYS A 81 1.91 17.74 -6.52
CA LYS A 81 2.51 17.01 -5.38
C LYS A 81 2.36 17.80 -4.08
N GLU A 82 2.55 19.12 -4.12
CA GLU A 82 2.42 20.00 -2.96
C GLU A 82 1.01 19.95 -2.35
N GLU A 83 -0.02 20.03 -3.21
CA GLU A 83 -1.42 19.92 -2.82
C GLU A 83 -1.77 18.54 -2.25
N LEU A 84 -1.41 17.47 -2.94
CA LEU A 84 -1.69 16.10 -2.50
C LEU A 84 -1.01 15.78 -1.16
N ALA A 85 0.20 16.29 -0.94
CA ALA A 85 0.91 16.12 0.31
C ALA A 85 0.20 16.82 1.48
N LYS A 86 -0.38 18.02 1.27
CA LYS A 86 -1.22 18.69 2.29
C LYS A 86 -2.44 17.85 2.62
N LEU A 87 -3.15 17.35 1.61
CA LEU A 87 -4.33 16.49 1.78
C LEU A 87 -4.00 15.18 2.50
N ALA A 88 -2.79 14.64 2.28
CA ALA A 88 -2.31 13.42 2.89
C ALA A 88 -1.66 13.61 4.28
N GLY A 89 -1.92 14.72 4.97
CA GLY A 89 -1.38 14.96 6.32
C GLY A 89 0.04 15.55 6.33
N ASN A 90 0.35 16.39 5.33
CA ASN A 90 1.61 17.11 5.19
C ASN A 90 2.86 16.21 5.13
N GLN A 91 2.73 15.03 4.51
CA GLN A 91 3.80 14.04 4.43
C GLN A 91 4.90 14.50 3.45
N ALA A 92 6.05 14.94 3.99
CA ALA A 92 7.14 15.55 3.21
C ALA A 92 7.69 14.69 2.06
N HIS A 93 7.69 13.37 2.22
CA HIS A 93 8.20 12.45 1.21
C HIS A 93 7.39 12.43 -0.10
N ILE A 94 6.13 12.87 -0.08
CA ILE A 94 5.33 13.07 -1.30
C ILE A 94 5.92 14.22 -2.14
N ARG A 95 6.44 15.27 -1.50
CA ARG A 95 7.11 16.39 -2.18
C ARG A 95 8.47 15.95 -2.72
N GLN A 96 9.23 15.24 -1.89
CA GLN A 96 10.60 14.84 -2.18
C GLN A 96 10.73 13.78 -3.29
N ALA A 97 9.79 12.83 -3.36
CA ALA A 97 9.88 11.77 -4.35
C ALA A 97 9.74 12.35 -5.78
N PRO A 98 10.59 11.92 -6.73
CA PRO A 98 10.49 12.37 -8.12
C PRO A 98 9.20 11.91 -8.80
N LEU A 99 8.63 10.78 -8.35
CA LEU A 99 7.38 10.23 -8.88
C LEU A 99 6.41 9.91 -7.74
N PHE A 100 5.19 10.47 -7.82
CA PHE A 100 4.08 10.10 -6.95
C PHE A 100 2.95 9.48 -7.77
N LEU A 101 2.67 8.19 -7.52
CA LEU A 101 1.58 7.48 -8.18
C LEU A 101 0.34 7.47 -7.30
N VAL A 102 -0.84 7.71 -7.86
CA VAL A 102 -2.12 7.55 -7.18
C VAL A 102 -2.88 6.40 -7.83
N TRP A 103 -3.04 5.30 -7.08
CA TRP A 103 -3.71 4.09 -7.54
C TRP A 103 -5.20 4.18 -7.28
N LEU A 104 -5.99 3.86 -8.30
CA LEU A 104 -7.41 4.16 -8.36
C LEU A 104 -8.22 2.88 -8.45
N ALA A 105 -9.30 2.81 -7.68
CA ALA A 105 -10.43 1.96 -8.02
C ALA A 105 -11.19 2.69 -9.15
N ASP A 106 -11.31 2.06 -10.32
CA ASP A 106 -11.85 2.69 -11.54
C ASP A 106 -12.95 1.82 -12.14
N LEU A 107 -14.20 2.22 -11.89
CA LEU A 107 -15.40 1.67 -12.51
C LEU A 107 -15.94 2.59 -13.62
N ALA A 108 -15.36 3.77 -13.82
CA ALA A 108 -15.76 4.69 -14.87
C ALA A 108 -15.50 4.11 -16.26
N ARG A 109 -14.38 3.38 -16.42
CA ARG A 109 -14.09 2.70 -17.69
C ARG A 109 -15.21 1.74 -18.12
N LEU A 110 -15.68 0.91 -17.19
CA LEU A 110 -16.78 -0.03 -17.47
C LEU A 110 -18.12 0.69 -17.65
N THR A 111 -18.36 1.76 -16.89
CA THR A 111 -19.54 2.63 -17.07
C THR A 111 -19.60 3.15 -18.51
N TYR A 112 -18.50 3.76 -18.97
CA TYR A 112 -18.36 4.30 -20.32
C TYR A 112 -18.57 3.24 -21.41
N ILE A 113 -17.99 2.03 -21.23
CA ILE A 113 -18.15 0.92 -22.17
C ILE A 113 -19.62 0.48 -22.25
N ALA A 114 -20.29 0.33 -21.11
CA ALA A 114 -21.69 -0.09 -21.05
C ALA A 114 -22.62 0.95 -21.70
N GLU A 115 -22.44 2.23 -21.38
CA GLU A 115 -23.20 3.33 -21.96
C GLU A 115 -23.04 3.40 -23.48
N ASN A 116 -21.81 3.35 -23.99
CA ASN A 116 -21.54 3.35 -25.43
C ASN A 116 -22.10 2.13 -26.15
N SER A 117 -22.26 1.02 -25.43
CA SER A 117 -22.86 -0.21 -25.96
C SER A 117 -24.38 -0.26 -25.79
N GLY A 118 -24.99 0.77 -25.18
CA GLY A 118 -26.42 0.79 -24.85
C GLY A 118 -26.84 -0.29 -23.84
N LEU A 119 -25.92 -0.77 -23.01
CA LEU A 119 -26.14 -1.83 -22.01
C LEU A 119 -26.36 -1.26 -20.60
N PRO A 120 -27.18 -1.90 -19.78
CA PRO A 120 -27.29 -1.56 -18.37
C PRO A 120 -26.00 -1.91 -17.62
N HIS A 121 -25.74 -1.16 -16.54
CA HIS A 121 -24.54 -1.30 -15.72
C HIS A 121 -24.86 -1.26 -14.22
N GLU A 122 -26.08 -1.64 -13.83
CA GLU A 122 -26.54 -1.70 -12.43
C GLU A 122 -25.61 -2.54 -11.54
N GLY A 123 -24.92 -3.53 -12.10
CA GLY A 123 -23.91 -4.31 -11.38
C GLY A 123 -22.82 -3.45 -10.73
N LEU A 124 -22.47 -2.30 -11.32
CA LEU A 124 -21.48 -1.35 -10.80
C LEU A 124 -21.97 -0.62 -9.53
N ASP A 125 -23.27 -0.66 -9.22
CA ASP A 125 -23.84 0.00 -8.05
C ASP A 125 -23.57 -0.75 -6.73
N PHE A 126 -23.25 -2.05 -6.80
CA PHE A 126 -23.08 -2.90 -5.63
C PHE A 126 -21.69 -2.76 -5.01
N LEU A 127 -21.62 -2.87 -3.68
CA LEU A 127 -20.35 -2.83 -2.94
C LEU A 127 -19.30 -3.82 -3.48
N GLU A 128 -19.75 -4.95 -4.03
CA GLU A 128 -18.89 -5.96 -4.67
C GLU A 128 -17.96 -5.37 -5.73
N MET A 129 -18.48 -4.53 -6.64
CA MET A 129 -17.67 -3.96 -7.71
C MET A 129 -16.63 -2.97 -7.18
N PHE A 130 -16.95 -2.25 -6.11
CA PHE A 130 -15.98 -1.38 -5.43
C PHE A 130 -14.89 -2.18 -4.72
N LEU A 131 -15.25 -3.28 -4.04
CA LEU A 131 -14.30 -4.19 -3.40
C LEU A 131 -13.36 -4.81 -4.44
N MET A 132 -13.91 -5.28 -5.57
CA MET A 132 -13.15 -5.82 -6.69
C MET A 132 -12.15 -4.81 -7.25
N ALA A 133 -12.60 -3.57 -7.54
CA ALA A 133 -11.74 -2.49 -8.02
C ALA A 133 -10.61 -2.14 -7.04
N THR A 134 -10.90 -2.17 -5.74
CA THR A 134 -9.91 -1.96 -4.70
C THR A 134 -8.86 -3.08 -4.67
N ILE A 135 -9.27 -4.33 -4.84
CA ILE A 135 -8.37 -5.50 -4.90
C ILE A 135 -7.49 -5.43 -6.14
N ASP A 136 -8.08 -5.23 -7.32
CA ASP A 136 -7.36 -5.09 -8.60
C ASP A 136 -6.26 -4.02 -8.50
N ALA A 137 -6.60 -2.83 -7.99
CA ALA A 137 -5.64 -1.74 -7.80
C ALA A 137 -4.52 -2.11 -6.80
N THR A 138 -4.84 -2.87 -5.76
CA THR A 138 -3.87 -3.33 -4.74
C THR A 138 -2.89 -4.35 -5.30
N LEU A 139 -3.37 -5.31 -6.10
CA LEU A 139 -2.51 -6.31 -6.75
C LEU A 139 -1.58 -5.65 -7.78
N ALA A 140 -2.12 -4.77 -8.62
CA ALA A 140 -1.36 -4.01 -9.60
C ALA A 140 -0.27 -3.15 -8.93
N ALA A 141 -0.63 -2.41 -7.87
CA ALA A 141 0.32 -1.59 -7.13
C ALA A 141 1.44 -2.41 -6.49
N GLN A 142 1.12 -3.57 -5.93
CA GLN A 142 2.13 -4.41 -5.28
C GLN A 142 3.12 -4.99 -6.29
N ASN A 143 2.69 -5.34 -7.50
CA ASN A 143 3.61 -5.70 -8.59
C ASN A 143 4.54 -4.53 -8.95
N ALA A 144 4.00 -3.31 -9.06
CA ALA A 144 4.83 -2.12 -9.32
C ALA A 144 5.85 -1.87 -8.20
N VAL A 145 5.48 -2.09 -6.93
CA VAL A 145 6.41 -1.98 -5.79
C VAL A 145 7.57 -2.96 -5.93
N VAL A 146 7.28 -4.23 -6.23
CA VAL A 146 8.32 -5.25 -6.40
C VAL A 146 9.24 -4.89 -7.57
N ALA A 147 8.67 -4.45 -8.69
CA ALA A 147 9.44 -4.00 -9.85
C ALA A 147 10.33 -2.79 -9.50
N ALA A 148 9.81 -1.80 -8.78
CA ALA A 148 10.58 -0.64 -8.34
C ALA A 148 11.76 -1.05 -7.43
N GLU A 149 11.53 -1.95 -6.47
CA GLU A 149 12.59 -2.43 -5.58
C GLU A 149 13.65 -3.25 -6.32
N LEU A 150 13.27 -4.04 -7.32
CA LEU A 150 14.21 -4.75 -8.20
C LEU A 150 15.08 -3.79 -9.03
N LEU A 151 14.56 -2.61 -9.37
CA LEU A 151 15.31 -1.54 -10.03
C LEU A 151 16.16 -0.70 -9.05
N GLY A 152 16.20 -1.06 -7.77
CA GLY A 152 16.94 -0.35 -6.73
C GLY A 152 16.24 0.92 -6.22
N LEU A 153 14.97 1.12 -6.54
CA LEU A 153 14.18 2.26 -6.09
C LEU A 153 13.52 1.97 -4.74
N GLY A 154 13.34 3.03 -3.95
CA GLY A 154 12.58 3.02 -2.71
C GLY A 154 11.12 3.36 -2.94
N THR A 155 10.23 2.75 -2.15
CA THR A 155 8.80 3.04 -2.23
C THR A 155 8.15 3.24 -0.85
N VAL A 156 7.05 3.98 -0.80
CA VAL A 156 6.14 4.00 0.37
C VAL A 156 4.70 4.27 -0.05
N TYR A 157 3.78 3.42 0.42
CA TYR A 157 2.35 3.62 0.27
C TYR A 157 1.84 4.77 1.14
N ILE A 158 0.97 5.59 0.56
CA ILE A 158 0.34 6.77 1.17
C ILE A 158 -1.16 6.54 1.28
N GLY A 159 -1.59 5.89 2.36
CA GLY A 159 -3.01 5.78 2.68
C GLY A 159 -3.67 7.11 3.07
N GLY A 160 -2.87 8.14 3.36
CA GLY A 160 -3.33 9.47 3.74
C GLY A 160 -4.12 10.20 2.66
N ILE A 161 -4.02 9.80 1.38
CA ILE A 161 -4.88 10.36 0.33
C ILE A 161 -6.38 10.15 0.61
N ARG A 162 -6.72 9.17 1.45
CA ARG A 162 -8.10 8.90 1.86
C ARG A 162 -8.59 9.82 2.98
N ASN A 163 -7.76 10.71 3.52
CA ASN A 163 -8.21 11.64 4.56
C ASN A 163 -9.23 12.65 4.02
N GLN A 164 -9.10 13.06 2.74
CA GLN A 164 -10.00 13.99 2.05
C GLN A 164 -10.19 13.55 0.59
N PRO A 165 -10.85 12.39 0.36
CA PRO A 165 -10.88 11.72 -0.95
C PRO A 165 -11.58 12.57 -2.02
N GLU A 166 -12.62 13.34 -1.67
CA GLU A 166 -13.30 14.23 -2.63
C GLU A 166 -12.36 15.33 -3.15
N LYS A 167 -11.51 15.89 -2.28
CA LYS A 167 -10.52 16.90 -2.69
C LYS A 167 -9.39 16.29 -3.51
N VAL A 168 -8.95 15.08 -3.16
CA VAL A 168 -7.96 14.36 -3.98
C VAL A 168 -8.53 14.09 -5.37
N ALA A 169 -9.80 13.71 -5.49
CA ALA A 169 -10.47 13.54 -6.78
C ALA A 169 -10.51 14.84 -7.59
N GLN A 170 -10.78 15.98 -6.95
CA GLN A 170 -10.73 17.31 -7.60
C GLN A 170 -9.33 17.65 -8.11
N VAL A 171 -8.29 17.49 -7.29
CA VAL A 171 -6.89 17.80 -7.67
C VAL A 171 -6.43 16.97 -8.87
N LEU A 172 -6.92 15.73 -8.98
CA LEU A 172 -6.59 14.79 -10.05
C LEU A 172 -7.60 14.80 -11.21
N ASN A 173 -8.65 15.62 -11.14
CA ASN A 173 -9.76 15.66 -12.11
C ASN A 173 -10.38 14.27 -12.36
N LEU A 174 -10.62 13.49 -11.31
CA LEU A 174 -11.22 12.16 -11.44
C LEU A 174 -12.72 12.27 -11.79
N PRO A 175 -13.22 11.46 -12.72
CA PRO A 175 -14.66 11.40 -13.01
C PRO A 175 -15.42 10.64 -11.91
N PRO A 176 -16.77 10.65 -11.92
CA PRO A 176 -17.56 9.75 -11.09
C PRO A 176 -17.15 8.27 -11.29
N HIS A 177 -17.35 7.44 -10.29
CA HIS A 177 -16.95 6.02 -10.25
C HIS A 177 -15.43 5.79 -10.23
N VAL A 178 -14.64 6.80 -9.83
CA VAL A 178 -13.19 6.68 -9.64
C VAL A 178 -12.77 7.28 -8.31
N VAL A 179 -11.92 6.58 -7.56
CA VAL A 179 -11.40 7.06 -6.26
C VAL A 179 -9.98 6.57 -6.01
N GLY A 180 -9.16 7.42 -5.36
CA GLY A 180 -7.83 7.04 -4.90
C GLY A 180 -7.86 6.05 -3.74
N VAL A 181 -7.34 4.84 -3.97
CA VAL A 181 -7.17 3.80 -2.94
C VAL A 181 -5.99 4.14 -2.05
N PHE A 182 -4.83 4.42 -2.63
CA PHE A 182 -3.64 4.91 -1.94
C PHE A 182 -2.69 5.61 -2.93
N GLY A 183 -1.82 6.47 -2.41
CA GLY A 183 -0.67 6.97 -3.16
C GLY A 183 0.53 6.02 -3.02
N LEU A 184 1.56 6.22 -3.84
CA LEU A 184 2.83 5.51 -3.78
C LEU A 184 3.95 6.47 -4.20
N CYS A 185 4.84 6.79 -3.27
CA CYS A 185 6.07 7.53 -3.60
C CYS A 185 7.09 6.56 -4.19
N VAL A 186 7.80 6.97 -5.24
CA VAL A 186 8.85 6.20 -5.90
C VAL A 186 10.06 7.10 -6.16
N GLY A 187 11.25 6.64 -5.80
CA GLY A 187 12.48 7.42 -5.97
C GLY A 187 13.73 6.70 -5.47
N TYR A 188 14.90 7.28 -5.68
CA TYR A 188 16.14 6.76 -5.11
C TYR A 188 16.17 7.04 -3.59
N PRO A 189 16.38 6.02 -2.73
CA PRO A 189 16.49 6.23 -1.29
C PRO A 189 17.67 7.13 -0.96
N ASP A 190 17.48 8.07 -0.04
CA ASP A 190 18.58 8.84 0.54
C ASP A 190 19.44 7.94 1.46
N PRO A 191 20.71 7.67 1.13
CA PRO A 191 21.57 6.81 1.94
C PRO A 191 21.90 7.41 3.32
N ALA A 192 21.69 8.71 3.53
CA ALA A 192 21.85 9.35 4.83
C ALA A 192 20.75 8.96 5.84
N VAL A 193 19.62 8.44 5.35
CA VAL A 193 18.49 8.03 6.19
C VAL A 193 18.32 6.52 6.12
N ASN A 194 18.80 5.81 7.15
CA ASN A 194 18.67 4.36 7.20
C ASN A 194 17.20 3.94 7.45
N ALA A 195 16.64 3.16 6.52
CA ALA A 195 15.34 2.53 6.69
C ALA A 195 15.52 1.06 7.07
N ALA A 196 15.16 0.70 8.31
CA ALA A 196 15.24 -0.67 8.78
C ALA A 196 14.07 -1.54 8.27
N ILE A 197 14.36 -2.85 8.11
CA ILE A 197 13.33 -3.86 7.89
C ILE A 197 12.50 -3.98 9.18
N LYS A 198 11.23 -3.60 9.10
CA LYS A 198 10.32 -3.73 10.24
C LYS A 198 9.93 -5.20 10.44
N PRO A 199 9.95 -5.71 11.69
CA PRO A 199 9.42 -7.03 12.03
C PRO A 199 7.95 -7.20 11.62
N ARG A 200 7.47 -8.44 11.64
CA ARG A 200 6.08 -8.84 11.38
C ARG A 200 5.61 -9.78 12.48
N LEU A 201 4.28 -9.87 12.61
CA LEU A 201 3.65 -10.87 13.47
C LEU A 201 4.20 -12.27 13.15
N PRO A 202 4.38 -13.14 14.16
CA PRO A 202 4.67 -14.55 13.93
C PRO A 202 3.66 -15.15 12.95
N GLN A 203 4.12 -16.07 12.09
CA GLN A 203 3.25 -16.68 11.09
C GLN A 203 2.05 -17.41 11.72
N SER A 204 2.18 -17.94 12.95
CA SER A 204 1.08 -18.56 13.68
C SER A 204 -0.10 -17.63 13.99
N ALA A 205 0.12 -16.31 14.00
CA ALA A 205 -0.95 -15.31 14.18
C ALA A 205 -1.60 -14.87 12.85
N VAL A 206 -1.03 -15.24 11.71
CA VAL A 206 -1.49 -14.79 10.37
C VAL A 206 -1.98 -15.97 9.52
N LEU A 207 -1.24 -17.08 9.54
CA LEU A 207 -1.55 -18.31 8.84
C LEU A 207 -2.40 -19.20 9.75
N HIS A 208 -3.66 -19.38 9.36
CA HIS A 208 -4.58 -20.32 10.00
C HIS A 208 -4.75 -21.56 9.11
N ARG A 209 -4.76 -22.74 9.71
CA ARG A 209 -4.99 -24.01 8.99
C ARG A 209 -6.44 -24.44 9.16
N GLU A 210 -7.11 -24.69 8.04
CA GLU A 210 -8.53 -25.07 7.92
C GLU A 210 -9.53 -24.01 8.42
N THR A 211 -9.39 -23.53 9.66
CA THR A 211 -10.33 -22.60 10.30
C THR A 211 -9.59 -21.48 11.02
N TYR A 212 -10.21 -20.29 11.08
CA TYR A 212 -9.67 -19.14 11.78
C TYR A 212 -9.69 -19.37 13.30
N GLN A 213 -8.61 -19.00 13.99
CA GLN A 213 -8.47 -19.18 15.44
C GLN A 213 -8.01 -17.87 16.10
N LEU A 214 -8.97 -17.07 16.57
CA LEU A 214 -8.65 -15.80 17.24
C LEU A 214 -8.06 -16.01 18.64
N ALA A 215 -8.68 -16.90 19.43
CA ALA A 215 -8.36 -17.10 20.84
C ALA A 215 -6.99 -17.76 21.09
N THR A 216 -6.28 -18.19 20.04
CA THR A 216 -4.98 -18.86 20.14
C THR A 216 -3.81 -17.95 19.78
N GLN A 217 -4.05 -16.65 19.60
CA GLN A 217 -3.03 -15.70 19.16
C GLN A 217 -2.24 -15.05 20.32
N ASP A 218 -2.66 -15.21 21.57
CA ASP A 218 -2.08 -14.49 22.73
C ASP A 218 -0.56 -14.66 22.85
N GLU A 219 -0.06 -15.89 22.71
CA GLU A 219 1.38 -16.18 22.77
C GLU A 219 2.15 -15.50 21.64
N ALA A 220 1.64 -15.59 20.41
CA ALA A 220 2.25 -14.96 19.24
C ALA A 220 2.24 -13.42 19.33
N ILE A 221 1.17 -12.83 19.89
CA ILE A 221 1.06 -11.39 20.13
C ILE A 221 2.04 -10.95 21.23
N ALA A 222 2.11 -11.67 22.34
CA ALA A 222 3.04 -11.38 23.44
C ALA A 222 4.49 -11.42 22.94
N GLN A 223 4.83 -12.43 22.14
CA GLN A 223 6.15 -12.51 21.52
C GLN A 223 6.42 -11.33 20.57
N TYR A 224 5.46 -10.99 19.73
CA TYR A 224 5.61 -9.86 18.81
C TYR A 224 5.77 -8.52 19.54
N ASN A 225 5.09 -8.34 20.67
CA ASN A 225 5.24 -7.17 21.52
C ASN A 225 6.69 -7.01 21.99
N GLU A 226 7.37 -8.08 22.41
CA GLU A 226 8.78 -8.03 22.80
C GLU A 226 9.70 -7.71 21.62
N VAL A 227 9.49 -8.35 20.46
CA VAL A 227 10.25 -8.07 19.23
C VAL A 227 10.10 -6.60 18.82
N MET A 228 8.89 -6.05 18.90
CA MET A 228 8.62 -4.66 18.53
C MET A 228 9.17 -3.65 19.54
N LYS A 229 9.15 -3.95 20.85
CA LYS A 229 9.83 -3.11 21.85
C LYS A 229 11.33 -3.00 21.56
N ALA A 230 11.99 -4.12 21.29
CA ALA A 230 13.40 -4.13 20.92
C ALA A 230 13.65 -3.34 19.64
N PHE A 231 12.79 -3.48 18.62
CA PHE A 231 12.86 -2.71 17.39
C PHE A 231 12.69 -1.20 17.63
N TYR A 232 11.70 -0.78 18.42
CA TYR A 232 11.49 0.63 18.74
C TYR A 232 12.71 1.24 19.43
N ALA A 233 13.29 0.54 20.41
CA ALA A 233 14.50 0.98 21.08
C ALA A 233 15.68 1.10 20.09
N ALA A 234 15.91 0.09 19.25
CA ALA A 234 17.00 0.08 18.26
C ALA A 234 16.86 1.18 17.19
N GLN A 235 15.62 1.61 16.91
CA GLN A 235 15.31 2.67 15.94
C GLN A 235 15.11 4.05 16.60
N ASN A 236 15.37 4.19 17.91
CA ASN A 236 15.13 5.42 18.67
C ASN A 236 13.70 5.97 18.49
N MET A 237 12.72 5.08 18.39
CA MET A 237 11.31 5.44 18.23
C MET A 237 10.65 5.64 19.59
N ASN A 238 10.05 6.81 19.81
CA ASN A 238 9.29 7.10 21.02
C ASN A 238 7.83 6.64 20.87
N ILE A 239 7.60 5.34 20.97
CA ILE A 239 6.25 4.75 20.97
C ILE A 239 5.91 4.28 22.39
N PRO A 240 4.90 4.88 23.06
CA PRO A 240 4.49 4.44 24.39
C PRO A 240 3.77 3.09 24.30
N GLY A 241 4.16 2.16 25.17
CA GLY A 241 3.57 0.82 25.23
C GLY A 241 4.19 -0.15 24.22
N ASP A 242 3.51 -1.28 24.00
CA ASP A 242 3.89 -2.28 23.02
C ASP A 242 3.09 -2.16 21.71
N TRP A 243 3.29 -3.09 20.78
CA TRP A 243 2.58 -3.08 19.51
C TRP A 243 1.07 -3.24 19.69
N SER A 244 0.63 -4.12 20.60
CA SER A 244 -0.79 -4.37 20.84
C SER A 244 -1.50 -3.14 21.42
N GLU A 245 -0.92 -2.48 22.42
CA GLU A 245 -1.47 -1.26 23.00
C GLU A 245 -1.48 -0.12 21.96
N HIS A 246 -0.38 0.04 21.21
CA HIS A 246 -0.32 1.03 20.14
C HIS A 246 -1.40 0.79 19.08
N SER A 247 -1.59 -0.46 18.67
CA SER A 247 -2.57 -0.84 17.64
C SER A 247 -4.00 -0.65 18.12
N ALA A 248 -4.31 -1.02 19.36
CA ALA A 248 -5.62 -0.80 19.98
C ALA A 248 -5.97 0.69 20.02
N LYS A 249 -5.02 1.56 20.40
CA LYS A 249 -5.22 3.02 20.40
C LYS A 249 -5.52 3.57 19.00
N ARG A 250 -4.93 3.00 17.95
CA ARG A 250 -5.13 3.44 16.55
C ARG A 250 -6.55 3.19 16.01
N ILE A 251 -7.30 2.28 16.64
CA ILE A 251 -8.68 1.94 16.26
C ILE A 251 -9.70 2.30 17.34
N ALA A 252 -9.29 2.95 18.42
CA ALA A 252 -10.13 3.18 19.59
C ALA A 252 -11.32 4.12 19.29
N PHE A 253 -11.12 5.13 18.43
CA PHE A 253 -12.13 6.16 18.15
C PHE A 253 -12.10 6.62 16.69
N ALA A 254 -13.20 7.20 16.21
CA ALA A 254 -13.33 7.71 14.85
C ALA A 254 -12.26 8.77 14.51
N GLU A 255 -11.89 9.61 15.47
CA GLU A 255 -10.85 10.63 15.34
C GLU A 255 -9.48 10.03 15.01
N SER A 256 -9.23 8.78 15.43
CA SER A 256 -8.00 8.04 15.12
C SER A 256 -7.89 7.69 13.64
N LEU A 257 -9.01 7.74 12.91
CA LEU A 257 -9.10 7.49 11.48
C LEU A 257 -8.78 8.73 10.64
N SER A 258 -8.52 9.91 11.24
CA SER A 258 -8.12 11.12 10.52
C SER A 258 -9.13 11.55 9.44
N GLY A 259 -10.42 11.53 9.81
CA GLY A 259 -11.54 11.88 8.92
C GLY A 259 -12.01 10.74 8.01
N ARG A 260 -11.40 9.56 8.06
CA ARG A 260 -11.77 8.39 7.23
C ARG A 260 -13.02 7.65 7.72
N ASP A 261 -13.56 8.02 8.88
CA ASP A 261 -14.87 7.60 9.37
C ASP A 261 -16.00 7.97 8.38
N ARG A 262 -15.85 9.07 7.61
CA ARG A 262 -16.80 9.48 6.56
C ARG A 262 -16.65 8.76 5.21
N LEU A 263 -15.78 7.74 5.09
CA LEU A 263 -15.39 7.21 3.79
C LEU A 263 -16.58 6.71 2.95
N SER A 264 -17.60 6.11 3.56
CA SER A 264 -18.81 5.68 2.85
C SER A 264 -19.57 6.86 2.21
N GLU A 265 -19.70 7.98 2.92
CA GLU A 265 -20.31 9.20 2.40
C GLU A 265 -19.50 9.75 1.22
N ALA A 266 -18.17 9.82 1.38
CA ALA A 266 -17.30 10.33 0.34
C ALA A 266 -17.34 9.48 -0.93
N LEU A 267 -17.38 8.15 -0.82
CA LEU A 267 -17.51 7.25 -1.96
C LEU A 267 -18.85 7.49 -2.69
N LYS A 268 -19.95 7.68 -1.96
CA LYS A 268 -21.25 8.05 -2.55
C LYS A 268 -21.20 9.39 -3.29
N ASN A 269 -20.51 10.38 -2.73
CA ASN A 269 -20.28 11.68 -3.37
C ASN A 269 -19.44 11.55 -4.66
N LEU A 270 -18.57 10.54 -4.74
CA LEU A 270 -17.78 10.20 -5.93
C LEU A 270 -18.51 9.25 -6.90
N GLY A 271 -19.81 9.02 -6.69
CA GLY A 271 -20.68 8.25 -7.59
C GLY A 271 -20.88 6.78 -7.22
N PHE A 272 -20.14 6.21 -6.27
CA PHE A 272 -20.32 4.81 -5.88
C PHE A 272 -21.59 4.64 -5.04
N LYS A 273 -22.61 3.94 -5.55
CA LYS A 273 -23.88 3.78 -4.81
C LYS A 273 -23.73 2.91 -3.55
N LEU A 274 -22.86 1.89 -3.61
CA LEU A 274 -22.57 0.97 -2.52
C LEU A 274 -23.83 0.30 -1.96
N ARG A 275 -24.67 -0.23 -2.87
CA ARG A 275 -25.83 -1.03 -2.53
C ARG A 275 -25.45 -2.35 -1.87
#